data_AF-A0A6G3WTE9-F1
#
_entry.id   AF-A0A6G3WTE9-F1
#
_cell.length_a   1.000
_cell.length_b   1.000
_cell.length_c   1.000
_cell.angle_alpha   90.00
_cell.angle_beta   90.00
_cell.angle_gamma   90.00
#
_symmetry.space_group_name_H-M   'P 1'
#
loop_
_entity.id
_entity.type
_entity.pdbx_description
1 polymer ?
#
loop_
_entity_poly.entity_id
_entity_poly.type
_entity_poly.pdbx_seq_one_letter_code
_entity_poly.pdbx_strand_id
1 'polypeptide(L)'
;EIAPRYENRPGGYTRITKIGNRRGDNAPMAVIELVEALTVAQQATGEAEAATKRAVKEDALKKDEAPAAESVEDAKPADDAESKDA
;
A
#
# COMPACT_ATOMS: atom_id res chain seq x y z
N GLU A 1 -8.90 -15.87 -11.25
CA GLU A 1 -7.88 -15.24 -10.36
C GLU A 1 -8.50 -14.79 -9.05
N ILE A 2 -7.73 -14.81 -7.95
CA ILE A 2 -8.19 -14.45 -6.59
C ILE A 2 -7.79 -13.01 -6.22
N ALA A 3 -6.56 -12.60 -6.55
CA ALA A 3 -6.03 -11.30 -6.12
C ALA A 3 -6.87 -10.09 -6.59
N PRO A 4 -7.31 -9.97 -7.85
CA PRO A 4 -8.13 -8.81 -8.28
C PRO A 4 -9.48 -8.72 -7.59
N ARG A 5 -10.04 -9.85 -7.11
CA ARG A 5 -11.35 -9.87 -6.44
C ARG A 5 -11.31 -9.27 -5.03
N TYR A 6 -10.13 -9.19 -4.43
CA TYR A 6 -9.96 -8.81 -3.03
C TYR A 6 -9.15 -7.53 -2.81
N GLU A 7 -8.79 -6.83 -3.89
CA GLU A 7 -7.97 -5.61 -3.84
C GLU A 7 -8.53 -4.56 -2.87
N ASN A 8 -9.85 -4.37 -2.87
CA ASN A 8 -10.52 -3.35 -2.06
C ASN A 8 -11.08 -3.90 -0.72
N ARG A 9 -10.65 -5.08 -0.28
CA ARG A 9 -11.13 -5.70 0.97
C ARG A 9 -10.03 -5.67 2.04
N PRO A 10 -10.15 -4.83 3.07
CA PRO A 10 -9.26 -4.90 4.22
C PRO A 10 -9.73 -6.03 5.17
N GLY A 11 -9.17 -7.23 4.97
CA GLY A 11 -9.38 -8.39 5.85
C GLY A 11 -10.70 -9.14 5.67
N GLY A 12 -10.82 -10.29 6.35
CA GLY A 12 -12.03 -11.11 6.31
C GLY A 12 -12.31 -11.74 4.93
N TYR A 13 -11.30 -12.39 4.36
CA TYR A 13 -11.39 -13.03 3.03
C TYR A 13 -12.15 -14.36 3.03
N THR A 14 -12.26 -15.00 4.20
CA THR A 14 -12.89 -16.30 4.37
C THR A 14 -14.05 -16.24 5.36
N ARG A 15 -15.04 -17.10 5.14
CA ARG A 15 -16.15 -17.36 6.07
C ARG A 15 -16.11 -18.82 6.50
N ILE A 16 -16.26 -19.04 7.80
CA ILE A 16 -16.34 -20.38 8.39
C ILE A 16 -17.76 -20.60 8.90
N THR A 17 -18.46 -21.54 8.32
CA THR A 17 -19.79 -21.98 8.76
C THR A 17 -19.64 -23.30 9.50
N LYS A 18 -19.89 -23.30 10.80
CA LYS A 18 -19.91 -24.55 11.59
C LYS A 18 -21.03 -25.44 11.10
N ILE A 19 -20.72 -26.72 10.94
CA ILE A 19 -21.70 -27.75 10.60
C ILE A 19 -21.70 -28.81 11.70
N GLY A 20 -22.71 -29.69 11.67
CA GLY A 20 -22.82 -30.77 12.66
C GLY A 20 -21.58 -31.67 12.73
N ASN A 21 -21.49 -32.42 13.81
CA ASN A 21 -20.35 -33.30 14.05
C ASN A 21 -20.26 -34.43 13.02
N ARG A 22 -19.04 -34.86 12.72
CA ARG A 22 -18.77 -35.98 11.81
C ARG A 22 -19.27 -37.28 12.43
N ARG A 23 -19.96 -38.08 11.62
CA ARG A 23 -20.47 -39.38 12.02
C ARG A 23 -19.30 -40.36 12.23
N GLY A 24 -19.26 -41.00 13.40
CA GLY A 24 -18.29 -42.05 13.75
C GLY A 24 -17.35 -41.65 14.88
N ASP A 25 -16.79 -40.45 14.82
CA ASP A 25 -15.84 -39.93 15.82
C ASP A 25 -16.33 -38.65 16.52
N ASN A 26 -17.51 -38.16 16.14
CA ASN A 26 -18.14 -36.96 16.69
C ASN A 26 -17.24 -35.71 16.59
N ALA A 27 -16.33 -35.64 15.62
CA ALA A 27 -15.46 -34.48 15.45
C ALA A 27 -16.26 -33.24 14.98
N PRO A 28 -16.05 -32.05 15.56
CA PRO A 28 -16.70 -30.83 15.10
C PRO A 28 -16.19 -30.46 13.70
N MET A 29 -17.10 -30.18 12.77
CA MET A 29 -16.78 -29.86 11.38
C MET A 29 -17.21 -28.43 11.04
N ALA A 30 -16.59 -27.87 10.01
CA ALA A 30 -16.98 -26.58 9.45
C ALA A 30 -16.71 -26.55 7.94
N VAL A 31 -17.49 -25.74 7.23
CA VAL A 31 -17.26 -25.41 5.82
C VAL A 31 -16.58 -24.06 5.74
N ILE A 32 -15.47 -23.98 5.00
CA ILE A 32 -14.72 -22.74 4.76
C ILE A 32 -14.95 -22.28 3.32
N GLU A 33 -15.30 -21.01 3.15
CA GLU A 33 -15.63 -20.39 1.86
C GLU A 33 -14.88 -19.08 1.69
N LEU A 34 -14.66 -18.69 0.45
CA LEU A 34 -14.21 -17.35 0.08
C LEU A 34 -15.38 -16.38 0.10
N VAL A 35 -15.19 -15.17 0.64
CA VAL A 35 -16.26 -14.16 0.76
C VAL A 35 -16.38 -13.39 -0.54
N GLU A 36 -17.54 -13.38 -1.19
CA GLU A 36 -17.70 -12.72 -2.49
C GLU A 36 -18.11 -11.24 -2.37
N ALA A 37 -19.11 -10.92 -1.53
CA ALA A 37 -19.64 -9.57 -1.40
C ALA A 37 -18.93 -8.75 -0.31
N LEU A 38 -18.54 -7.52 -0.61
CA LEU A 38 -18.06 -6.57 0.41
C LEU A 38 -19.21 -6.18 1.34
N THR A 39 -18.92 -6.03 2.64
CA THR A 39 -19.87 -5.38 3.55
C THR A 39 -19.86 -3.87 3.33
N VAL A 40 -20.94 -3.17 3.67
CA VAL A 40 -21.04 -1.69 3.52
C VAL A 40 -19.86 -0.97 4.19
N ALA A 41 -19.47 -1.42 5.39
CA ALA A 41 -18.33 -0.88 6.10
C ALA A 41 -17.01 -1.12 5.34
N GLN A 42 -16.81 -2.32 4.80
CA GLN A 42 -15.60 -2.68 4.04
C GLN A 42 -15.51 -1.94 2.70
N GLN A 43 -16.65 -1.66 2.06
CA GLN A 43 -16.69 -0.83 0.85
C GLN A 43 -16.20 0.58 1.16
N ALA A 44 -16.75 1.21 2.21
CA ALA A 44 -16.35 2.54 2.63
C ALA A 44 -14.86 2.64 2.99
N THR A 45 -14.32 1.65 3.71
CA THR A 45 -12.89 1.61 4.05
C THR A 45 -12.01 1.40 2.82
N GLY A 46 -12.37 0.47 1.93
CA GLY A 46 -11.60 0.20 0.71
C GLY A 46 -11.58 1.40 -0.24
N GLU A 47 -12.69 2.11 -0.38
CA GLU A 47 -12.78 3.33 -1.17
C GLU A 47 -11.95 4.48 -0.58
N ALA A 48 -11.98 4.64 0.75
CA ALA A 48 -11.17 5.65 1.44
C ALA A 48 -9.66 5.39 1.30
N GLU A 49 -9.23 4.14 1.44
CA GLU A 49 -7.83 3.74 1.24
C GLU A 49 -7.39 3.93 -0.23
N ALA A 50 -8.24 3.54 -1.18
CA ALA A 50 -7.97 3.74 -2.61
C ALA A 50 -7.87 5.23 -2.97
N ALA A 51 -8.75 6.08 -2.44
CA ALA A 51 -8.72 7.53 -2.64
C ALA A 51 -7.42 8.14 -2.09
N THR A 52 -7.02 7.75 -0.88
CA THR A 52 -5.77 8.22 -0.25
C THR A 52 -4.55 7.80 -1.06
N LYS A 53 -4.50 6.54 -1.52
CA LYS A 53 -3.40 6.03 -2.35
C LYS A 53 -3.26 6.78 -3.67
N ARG A 54 -4.38 7.15 -4.31
CA ARG A 54 -4.38 7.98 -5.53
C ARG A 54 -3.85 9.39 -5.25
N ALA A 55 -4.34 10.04 -4.19
CA ALA A 55 -3.90 11.37 -3.82
C ALA A 55 -2.39 11.43 -3.52
N VAL A 56 -1.86 10.46 -2.75
CA VAL A 56 -0.42 10.38 -2.45
C VAL A 56 0.40 10.11 -3.72
N LYS A 57 -0.09 9.26 -4.63
CA LYS A 57 0.58 8.99 -5.90
C LYS A 57 0.61 10.23 -6.80
N GLU A 58 -0.48 10.97 -6.88
CA GLU A 58 -0.54 12.23 -7.65
C GLU A 58 0.35 13.32 -7.06
N ASP A 59 0.44 13.42 -5.74
CA ASP A 59 1.31 14.39 -5.05
C ASP A 59 2.79 14.05 -5.26
N ALA A 60 3.15 12.76 -5.19
CA ALA A 60 4.50 12.29 -5.51
C ALA A 60 4.89 12.58 -6.96
N LEU A 61 4.00 12.29 -7.93
CA LEU A 61 4.24 12.56 -9.35
C LEU A 61 4.38 14.06 -9.64
N LYS A 62 3.64 14.94 -8.95
CA LYS A 62 3.78 16.40 -9.09
C LYS A 62 5.08 16.94 -8.49
N LYS A 63 5.63 16.26 -7.49
CA LYS A 63 6.87 16.67 -6.80
C LYS A 63 8.14 16.26 -7.56
N ASP A 64 8.08 15.20 -8.37
CA ASP A 64 9.17 14.81 -9.26
C ASP A 64 9.31 15.72 -10.51
N GLU A 65 8.37 16.63 -10.76
CA GLU A 65 8.39 17.55 -11.92
C GLU A 65 8.90 18.98 -11.61
N ALA A 66 9.28 19.29 -10.36
CA ALA A 66 9.99 20.54 -10.01
C ALA A 66 10.78 20.37 -8.69
N PRO A 67 12.13 20.54 -8.65
CA PRO A 67 12.89 21.59 -9.34
C PRO A 67 14.21 21.12 -9.98
N ALA A 68 14.46 21.54 -11.23
CA ALA A 68 15.80 21.62 -11.80
C ALA A 68 15.92 22.87 -12.69
N ALA A 69 15.76 24.05 -12.08
CA ALA A 69 16.24 25.31 -12.63
C ALA A 69 16.45 26.31 -11.49
N GLU A 70 17.63 26.95 -11.51
CA GLU A 70 18.08 28.12 -10.72
C GLU A 70 18.71 27.90 -9.33
N SER A 71 20.02 27.60 -9.33
CA SER A 71 21.06 28.47 -8.73
C SER A 71 22.46 27.89 -9.00
N VAL A 72 23.00 28.20 -10.17
CA VAL A 72 24.44 28.17 -10.46
C VAL A 72 24.80 29.57 -10.90
N GLU A 73 25.31 30.37 -9.98
CA GLU A 73 26.24 31.48 -10.22
C GLU A 73 26.61 32.09 -8.86
N ASP A 74 27.72 31.62 -8.28
CA ASP A 74 28.59 32.51 -7.54
C ASP A 74 30.04 32.17 -7.91
N ALA A 75 30.71 33.19 -8.40
CA ALA A 75 31.93 33.11 -9.19
C ALA A 75 33.16 32.92 -8.31
N LYS A 76 34.04 32.00 -8.71
CA LYS A 76 35.47 32.07 -8.34
C LYS A 76 36.06 33.38 -8.86
N PRO A 77 37.00 33.97 -8.12
CA PRO A 77 38.36 33.97 -8.64
C PRO A 77 39.38 33.40 -7.65
N ALA A 78 40.50 32.99 -8.25
CA ALA A 78 41.62 32.28 -7.66
C ALA A 78 42.64 33.24 -6.99
N ASP A 79 43.36 32.69 -6.01
CA ASP A 79 44.77 32.82 -5.59
C ASP A 79 44.80 32.48 -4.08
N ASP A 80 45.66 31.65 -3.51
CA ASP A 80 47.10 31.51 -3.69
C ASP A 80 47.53 30.10 -3.23
N ALA A 81 48.72 29.69 -3.62
CA ALA A 81 49.36 28.42 -3.28
C ALA A 81 49.76 28.37 -1.79
N GLU A 82 49.92 27.16 -1.22
CA GLU A 82 51.20 26.68 -0.68
C GLU A 82 51.02 25.34 0.06
N SER A 83 51.86 24.37 -0.31
CA SER A 83 52.05 23.08 0.33
C SER A 83 52.87 23.21 1.63
N LYS A 84 52.54 22.42 2.68
CA LYS A 84 53.44 21.50 3.44
C LYS A 84 53.14 21.40 4.95
N ASP A 85 53.23 20.15 5.41
CA ASP A 85 53.66 19.64 6.73
C ASP A 85 52.78 19.86 7.98
N ALA A 86 52.17 18.76 8.44
CA ALA A 86 52.21 18.28 9.83
C ALA A 86 51.95 16.77 9.89
#